data_AF-A0A948XN37-F1
#
_entry.id   AF-A0A948XN37-F1
#
_cell.length_a   1.000
_cell.length_b   1.000
_cell.length_c   1.000
_cell.angle_alpha   90.00
_cell.angle_beta   90.00
_cell.angle_gamma   90.00
#
_symmetry.space_group_name_H-M   'P 1'
#
loop_
_entity.id
_entity.type
_entity.pdbx_description
1 polymer ?
#
loop_
_entity_poly.entity_id
_entity_poly.type
_entity_poly.pdbx_seq_one_letter_code
_entity_poly.pdbx_strand_id
1 'polypeptide(L)'
;ALIAESSDKGWIVRSLGAPHIGDRSEADLIASFADRLNELRPCLVSFNGSGFDLPVLRYRAMVNQLSAPGLYARGYFKRYSDDAVDLCDVLASFTSQGKCKLDELSRILGLPGKPDGVDGSKVAEYVATGRIQEVADYCETDVVNTYRVWLRYELMRGALTADAFEQSERSLTDFIDARSSDRPHLAPFARPASLPDEGAGSTSN
;
A
#
# COMPACT_ATOMS: atom_id res chain seq x y z
N ALA A 1 4.20 -6.04 -1.46
CA ALA A 1 4.62 -4.95 -0.57
C ALA A 1 5.62 -4.03 -1.27
N LEU A 2 5.69 -2.77 -0.81
CA LEU A 2 6.71 -1.80 -1.17
C LEU A 2 7.64 -1.62 0.03
N ILE A 3 8.94 -1.48 -0.23
CA ILE A 3 9.94 -1.14 0.79
C ILE A 3 10.54 0.20 0.38
N ALA A 4 10.45 1.17 1.28
CA ALA A 4 11.10 2.46 1.16
C ALA A 4 11.99 2.71 2.38
N GLU A 5 13.13 3.34 2.13
CA GLU A 5 14.08 3.75 3.18
C GLU A 5 14.04 5.26 3.35
N SER A 6 14.09 5.73 4.59
CA SER A 6 14.21 7.15 4.87
C SER A 6 15.61 7.66 4.49
N SER A 7 15.66 8.89 4.04
CA SER A 7 16.87 9.66 3.74
C SER A 7 16.66 11.11 4.16
N ASP A 8 17.75 11.90 4.19
CA ASP A 8 17.68 13.33 4.53
C ASP A 8 16.78 14.14 3.57
N LYS A 9 16.49 13.59 2.38
CA LYS A 9 15.71 14.24 1.33
C LYS A 9 14.32 13.63 1.14
N GLY A 10 13.85 12.77 2.05
CA GLY A 10 12.59 12.04 1.92
C GLY A 10 12.80 10.53 1.79
N TRP A 11 11.94 9.84 1.05
CA TRP A 11 11.91 8.38 0.99
C TRP A 11 12.41 7.85 -0.34
N ILE A 12 13.22 6.78 -0.29
CA ILE A 12 13.77 6.12 -1.47
C ILE A 12 13.13 4.75 -1.61
N VAL A 13 12.43 4.51 -2.73
CA VAL A 13 11.83 3.21 -3.03
C VAL A 13 12.92 2.21 -3.42
N ARG A 14 13.01 1.10 -2.68
CA ARG A 14 13.99 0.02 -2.88
C ARG A 14 13.40 -1.17 -3.60
N SER A 15 12.14 -1.48 -3.35
CA SER A 15 11.47 -2.61 -3.97
C SER A 15 9.95 -2.41 -3.97
N LEU A 16 9.29 -2.98 -4.97
CA LEU A 16 7.84 -3.09 -5.07
C LEU A 16 7.52 -4.42 -5.74
N GLY A 17 6.59 -5.19 -5.20
CA GLY A 17 6.14 -6.45 -5.80
C GLY A 17 4.99 -7.11 -5.05
N ALA A 18 4.20 -7.93 -5.73
CA ALA A 18 3.17 -8.80 -5.13
C ALA A 18 3.42 -10.28 -5.48
N PRO A 19 4.37 -10.96 -4.81
CA PRO A 19 4.54 -12.40 -5.00
C PRO A 19 3.27 -13.17 -4.64
N HIS A 20 2.96 -14.22 -5.39
CA HIS A 20 1.67 -14.89 -5.33
C HIS A 20 1.76 -16.43 -5.42
N ILE A 21 0.62 -17.08 -5.19
CA ILE A 21 0.51 -18.55 -5.11
C ILE A 21 0.79 -19.30 -6.41
N GLY A 22 0.79 -18.60 -7.55
CA GLY A 22 1.22 -19.17 -8.84
C GLY A 22 2.71 -19.55 -8.89
N ASP A 23 3.56 -18.91 -8.08
CA ASP A 23 5.02 -19.10 -8.13
C ASP A 23 5.57 -19.82 -6.89
N ARG A 24 4.90 -19.64 -5.74
CA ARG A 24 5.37 -20.11 -4.44
C ARG A 24 4.19 -20.63 -3.63
N SER A 25 4.43 -21.56 -2.70
CA SER A 25 3.37 -22.01 -1.81
C SER A 25 2.92 -20.88 -0.88
N GLU A 26 1.68 -20.94 -0.37
CA GLU A 26 1.20 -19.99 0.64
C GLU A 26 2.13 -19.97 1.87
N ALA A 27 2.61 -21.15 2.30
CA ALA A 27 3.51 -21.26 3.43
C ALA A 27 4.82 -20.50 3.20
N ASP A 28 5.42 -20.62 2.01
CA ASP A 28 6.65 -19.90 1.65
C ASP A 28 6.43 -18.39 1.57
N LEU A 29 5.27 -17.96 1.05
CA LEU A 29 4.92 -16.54 0.99
C LEU A 29 4.82 -15.94 2.39
N ILE A 30 4.13 -16.60 3.31
CA ILE A 30 3.96 -16.14 4.69
C ILE A 30 5.28 -16.17 5.46
N ALA A 31 6.04 -17.26 5.35
CA ALA A 31 7.34 -17.40 6.00
C ALA A 31 8.31 -16.31 5.52
N SER A 32 8.45 -16.13 4.21
CA SER A 32 9.34 -15.10 3.66
C SER A 32 8.92 -13.67 4.03
N PHE A 33 7.61 -13.40 4.14
CA PHE A 33 7.13 -12.11 4.65
C PHE A 33 7.51 -11.92 6.12
N ALA A 34 7.27 -12.93 6.97
CA ALA A 34 7.62 -12.87 8.39
C ALA A 34 9.13 -12.71 8.60
N ASP A 35 9.97 -13.45 7.87
CA ASP A 35 11.43 -13.34 7.95
C ASP A 35 11.88 -11.92 7.63
N ARG A 36 11.30 -11.32 6.57
CA ARG A 36 11.62 -9.95 6.19
C ARG A 36 11.22 -8.92 7.24
N LEU A 37 10.08 -9.12 7.92
CA LEU A 37 9.68 -8.26 9.05
C LEU A 37 10.63 -8.40 10.24
N ASN A 38 11.15 -9.60 10.49
CA ASN A 38 12.07 -9.86 11.58
C ASN A 38 13.44 -9.22 11.31
N GLU A 39 13.92 -9.29 10.07
CA GLU A 39 15.17 -8.69 9.62
C GLU A 39 15.10 -7.15 9.63
N LEU A 40 14.10 -6.59 8.94
CA LEU A 40 14.03 -5.14 8.72
C LEU A 40 13.43 -4.37 9.90
N ARG A 41 12.57 -5.02 10.69
CA ARG A 41 11.77 -4.40 11.75
C ARG A 41 11.14 -3.06 11.29
N PRO A 42 10.42 -3.02 10.15
CA PRO A 42 9.95 -1.77 9.55
C PRO A 42 8.82 -1.13 10.35
N CYS A 43 8.51 0.14 10.08
CA CYS A 43 7.15 0.64 10.31
C CYS A 43 6.23 0.07 9.22
N LEU A 44 5.14 -0.58 9.61
CA LEU A 44 4.17 -1.13 8.66
C LEU A 44 3.10 -0.11 8.33
N VAL A 45 3.08 0.34 7.08
CA VAL A 45 2.01 1.20 6.57
C VAL A 45 1.04 0.35 5.77
N SER A 46 -0.25 0.50 6.04
CA SER A 46 -1.33 -0.24 5.34
C SER A 46 -2.59 0.61 5.17
N PHE A 47 -3.53 0.14 4.36
CA PHE A 47 -4.88 0.68 4.30
C PHE A 47 -5.89 -0.42 4.70
N ASN A 48 -6.43 -0.34 5.92
CA ASN A 48 -7.25 -1.37 6.57
C ASN A 48 -6.51 -2.70 6.85
N GLY A 49 -5.18 -2.67 6.94
CA GLY A 49 -4.36 -3.86 7.21
C GLY A 49 -4.48 -4.40 8.63
N SER A 50 -4.83 -3.54 9.59
CA SER A 50 -5.11 -3.98 10.96
C SER A 50 -6.43 -4.75 11.06
N GLY A 51 -7.41 -4.38 10.23
CA GLY A 51 -8.73 -5.00 10.17
C GLY A 51 -8.81 -6.25 9.32
N PHE A 52 -7.86 -6.46 8.40
CA PHE A 52 -7.90 -7.57 7.45
C PHE A 52 -6.54 -8.28 7.27
N ASP A 53 -5.55 -7.64 6.66
CA ASP A 53 -4.31 -8.27 6.19
C ASP A 53 -3.52 -8.98 7.30
N LEU A 54 -3.22 -8.27 8.40
CA LEU A 54 -2.41 -8.81 9.49
C LEU A 54 -3.14 -9.92 10.28
N PRO A 55 -4.45 -9.80 10.61
CA PRO A 55 -5.22 -10.93 11.12
C PRO A 55 -5.17 -12.16 10.19
N VAL A 56 -5.42 -11.98 8.88
CA VAL A 56 -5.38 -13.08 7.91
C VAL A 56 -4.02 -13.75 7.89
N LEU A 57 -2.93 -12.99 7.79
CA LEU A 57 -1.57 -13.54 7.80
C LEU A 57 -1.28 -14.36 9.06
N ARG A 58 -1.72 -13.90 10.24
CA ARG A 58 -1.57 -14.65 11.50
C ARG A 58 -2.35 -15.96 11.48
N TYR A 59 -3.61 -15.93 11.05
CA TYR A 59 -4.42 -17.14 10.95
C TYR A 59 -3.82 -18.13 9.95
N ARG A 60 -3.40 -17.66 8.78
CA ARG A 60 -2.81 -18.52 7.75
C ARG A 60 -1.43 -19.05 8.14
N ALA A 61 -0.64 -18.30 8.91
CA ALA A 61 0.59 -18.82 9.52
C ALA A 61 0.31 -19.99 10.48
N MET A 62 -0.71 -19.86 11.34
CA MET A 62 -1.11 -20.93 12.27
C MET A 62 -1.65 -22.16 11.53
N VAL A 63 -2.48 -21.98 10.50
CA VAL A 63 -2.99 -23.07 9.66
C VAL A 63 -1.84 -23.85 9.00
N ASN A 64 -0.81 -23.14 8.52
CA ASN A 64 0.38 -23.73 7.92
C ASN A 64 1.44 -24.16 8.96
N GLN A 65 1.15 -24.07 10.26
CA GLN A 65 2.05 -24.44 11.37
C GLN A 65 3.43 -23.76 11.31
N LEU A 66 3.45 -22.50 10.87
CA LEU A 66 4.69 -21.73 10.69
C LEU A 66 5.12 -21.02 11.97
N SER A 67 6.44 -21.02 12.23
CA SER A 67 7.06 -20.06 13.14
C SER A 67 7.21 -18.73 12.42
N ALA A 68 6.44 -17.72 12.82
CA ALA A 68 6.43 -16.40 12.19
C ALA A 68 6.68 -15.26 13.20
N PRO A 69 7.83 -15.26 13.93
CA PRO A 69 8.11 -14.26 14.97
C PRO A 69 8.13 -12.83 14.43
N GLY A 70 8.43 -12.65 13.14
CA GLY A 70 8.39 -11.35 12.46
C GLY A 70 7.04 -10.63 12.53
N LEU A 71 5.92 -11.37 12.55
CA LEU A 71 4.57 -10.79 12.71
C LEU A 71 4.35 -10.17 14.11
N TYR A 72 5.26 -10.44 15.04
CA TYR A 72 5.29 -9.93 16.42
C TYR A 72 6.61 -9.20 16.74
N ALA A 73 7.47 -8.97 15.74
CA ALA A 73 8.77 -8.32 15.96
C ALA A 73 8.61 -6.92 16.57
N ARG A 74 7.53 -6.21 16.22
CA ARG A 74 7.12 -4.93 16.79
C ARG A 74 5.63 -4.96 17.16
N GLY A 75 5.09 -3.85 17.63
CA GLY A 75 3.68 -3.68 18.01
C GLY A 75 2.67 -3.73 16.86
N TYR A 76 2.86 -4.56 15.83
CA TYR A 76 2.00 -4.66 14.64
C TYR A 76 0.56 -5.13 14.91
N PHE A 77 0.22 -5.45 16.15
CA PHE A 77 -1.13 -5.82 16.60
C PHE A 77 -1.77 -4.75 17.49
N LYS A 78 -1.05 -3.67 17.79
CA LYS A 78 -1.51 -2.58 18.64
C LYS A 78 -2.06 -1.44 17.76
N ARG A 79 -3.36 -1.20 17.87
CA ARG A 79 -4.13 -0.25 17.04
C ARG A 79 -3.67 1.21 17.06
N TYR A 80 -2.88 1.61 18.06
CA TYR A 80 -2.40 2.99 18.25
C TYR A 80 -0.87 3.07 18.33
N SER A 81 -0.18 2.12 17.71
CA SER A 81 1.28 2.07 17.72
C SER A 81 1.87 2.72 16.48
N ASP A 82 2.96 3.46 16.66
CA ASP A 82 3.76 3.97 15.54
C ASP A 82 4.54 2.85 14.80
N ASP A 83 4.49 1.61 15.29
CA ASP A 83 5.04 0.45 14.61
C ASP A 83 4.19 0.00 13.41
N ALA A 84 2.89 0.28 13.42
CA ALA A 84 1.96 -0.05 12.35
C ALA A 84 0.92 1.07 12.16
N VAL A 85 1.07 1.82 11.07
CA VAL A 85 0.16 2.89 10.67
C VAL A 85 -0.87 2.33 9.69
N ASP A 86 -2.11 2.19 10.15
CA ASP A 86 -3.26 1.89 9.29
C ASP A 86 -3.95 3.19 8.85
N LEU A 87 -3.74 3.59 7.60
CA LEU A 87 -4.27 4.82 7.02
C LEU A 87 -5.79 4.91 7.07
N CYS A 88 -6.49 3.78 6.91
CA CYS A 88 -7.95 3.77 6.98
C CYS A 88 -8.41 4.15 8.38
N ASP A 89 -7.74 3.63 9.40
CA ASP A 89 -8.06 3.90 10.80
C ASP A 89 -7.63 5.32 11.22
N VAL A 90 -6.40 5.74 10.91
CA VAL A 90 -5.91 7.07 11.32
C VAL A 90 -6.69 8.22 10.67
N LEU A 91 -7.05 8.10 9.39
CA LEU A 91 -7.83 9.12 8.68
C LEU A 91 -9.29 9.13 9.13
N ALA A 92 -9.85 7.97 9.49
CA ALA A 92 -11.21 7.85 10.02
C ALA A 92 -11.34 8.23 11.51
N SER A 93 -10.26 8.74 12.13
CA SER A 93 -10.18 8.97 13.58
C SER A 93 -10.59 7.73 14.40
N PHE A 94 -10.24 6.55 13.90
CA PHE A 94 -10.55 5.24 14.47
C PHE A 94 -12.06 4.91 14.61
N THR A 95 -12.92 5.70 13.96
CA THR A 95 -14.37 5.47 13.93
C THR A 95 -14.77 4.67 12.69
N SER A 96 -15.80 3.84 12.78
CA SER A 96 -16.29 3.10 11.61
C SER A 96 -16.99 4.01 10.60
N GLN A 97 -17.63 5.08 11.06
CA GLN A 97 -18.36 6.03 10.21
C GLN A 97 -17.44 6.87 9.33
N GLY A 98 -16.20 7.13 9.77
CA GLY A 98 -15.21 7.90 9.00
C GLY A 98 -14.44 7.08 7.96
N LYS A 99 -14.66 5.76 7.86
CA LYS A 99 -13.91 4.91 6.94
C LYS A 99 -14.33 5.16 5.50
N CYS A 100 -13.36 5.30 4.61
CA CYS A 100 -13.54 5.37 3.16
C CYS A 100 -12.78 4.24 2.46
N LYS A 101 -13.09 3.99 1.19
CA LYS A 101 -12.33 3.04 0.38
C LYS A 101 -11.04 3.69 -0.12
N LEU A 102 -9.97 2.89 -0.24
CA LEU A 102 -8.70 3.36 -0.80
C LEU A 102 -8.87 4.00 -2.17
N ASP A 103 -9.72 3.41 -3.03
CA ASP A 103 -10.01 3.93 -4.37
C ASP A 103 -10.63 5.33 -4.36
N GLU A 104 -11.64 5.54 -3.51
CA GLU A 104 -12.34 6.83 -3.36
C GLU A 104 -11.36 7.91 -2.90
N LEU A 105 -10.57 7.61 -1.87
CA LEU A 105 -9.56 8.54 -1.36
C LEU A 105 -8.47 8.82 -2.40
N SER A 106 -8.01 7.80 -3.11
CA SER A 106 -6.99 7.93 -4.16
C SER A 106 -7.47 8.88 -5.26
N ARG A 107 -8.71 8.70 -5.74
CA ARG A 107 -9.31 9.56 -6.77
C ARG A 107 -9.47 11.01 -6.32
N ILE A 108 -9.90 11.25 -5.07
CA ILE A 108 -10.00 12.60 -4.50
C ILE A 108 -8.62 13.29 -4.42
N LEU A 109 -7.57 12.52 -4.15
CA LEU A 109 -6.19 13.01 -4.09
C LEU A 109 -5.54 13.16 -5.48
N GLY A 110 -6.28 12.97 -6.57
CA GLY A 110 -5.76 13.05 -7.93
C GLY A 110 -4.84 11.88 -8.31
N LEU A 111 -4.93 10.75 -7.58
CA LEU A 111 -4.20 9.52 -7.88
C LEU A 111 -5.02 8.65 -8.86
N PRO A 112 -4.36 7.72 -9.59
CA PRO A 112 -5.07 6.84 -10.53
C PRO A 112 -6.19 6.01 -9.89
N GLY A 113 -6.06 5.65 -8.61
CA GLY A 113 -7.01 4.74 -7.96
C GLY A 113 -6.91 3.32 -8.53
N LYS A 114 -8.01 2.58 -8.48
CA LYS A 114 -8.11 1.23 -9.04
C LYS A 114 -8.40 1.30 -10.54
N PRO A 115 -7.90 0.33 -11.34
CA PRO A 115 -8.31 0.17 -12.72
C PRO A 115 -9.83 -0.02 -12.83
N ASP A 116 -10.44 0.59 -13.85
CA ASP A 116 -11.88 0.48 -14.06
C ASP A 116 -12.31 -0.99 -14.24
N GLY A 117 -13.34 -1.38 -13.50
CA GLY A 117 -13.92 -2.74 -13.58
C GLY A 117 -13.22 -3.79 -12.72
N VAL A 118 -12.15 -3.47 -11.99
CA VAL A 118 -11.51 -4.37 -11.02
C VAL A 118 -11.91 -3.93 -9.60
N ASP A 119 -12.66 -4.79 -8.91
CA ASP A 119 -13.05 -4.59 -7.51
C ASP A 119 -12.69 -5.84 -6.69
N GLY A 120 -12.50 -5.66 -5.38
CA GLY A 120 -12.15 -6.74 -4.45
C GLY A 120 -13.15 -7.90 -4.45
N SER A 121 -14.41 -7.62 -4.82
CA SER A 121 -15.45 -8.66 -5.02
C SER A 121 -15.11 -9.69 -6.10
N LYS A 122 -14.24 -9.35 -7.07
CA LYS A 122 -13.84 -10.24 -8.17
C LYS A 122 -12.62 -11.11 -7.85
N VAL A 123 -11.91 -10.85 -6.75
CA VAL A 123 -10.68 -11.57 -6.40
C VAL A 123 -10.93 -13.06 -6.25
N ALA A 124 -12.02 -13.46 -5.58
CA ALA A 124 -12.37 -14.86 -5.40
C ALA A 124 -12.63 -15.58 -6.74
N GLU A 125 -13.35 -14.93 -7.66
CA GLU A 125 -13.60 -15.43 -9.00
C GLU A 125 -12.30 -15.56 -9.80
N TYR A 126 -11.44 -14.54 -9.76
CA TYR A 126 -10.18 -14.54 -10.51
C TYR A 126 -9.24 -15.65 -10.01
N VAL A 127 -9.15 -15.84 -8.69
CA VAL A 127 -8.39 -16.95 -8.12
C VAL A 127 -8.99 -18.30 -8.55
N ALA A 128 -10.31 -18.47 -8.45
CA ALA A 128 -10.98 -19.72 -8.83
C ALA A 128 -10.83 -20.07 -10.33
N THR A 129 -10.63 -19.06 -11.18
CA THR A 129 -10.42 -19.20 -12.62
C THR A 129 -8.95 -19.19 -13.04
N GLY A 130 -8.02 -19.22 -12.07
CA GLY A 130 -6.58 -19.29 -12.34
C GLY A 130 -5.93 -17.97 -12.78
N ARG A 131 -6.67 -16.84 -12.72
CA ARG A 131 -6.21 -15.49 -13.08
C ARG A 131 -5.39 -14.86 -11.94
N ILE A 132 -4.38 -15.58 -11.45
CA ILE A 132 -3.59 -15.17 -10.28
C ILE A 132 -2.75 -13.93 -10.56
N GLN A 133 -2.15 -13.83 -11.75
CA GLN A 133 -1.33 -12.69 -12.14
C GLN A 133 -2.13 -11.38 -12.09
N GLU A 134 -3.38 -11.39 -12.56
CA GLU A 134 -4.22 -10.19 -12.55
C GLU A 134 -4.57 -9.73 -11.13
N VAL A 135 -4.74 -10.68 -10.20
CA VAL A 135 -4.91 -10.36 -8.77
C VAL A 135 -3.64 -9.76 -8.22
N ALA A 136 -2.47 -10.27 -8.58
CA ALA A 136 -1.19 -9.73 -8.14
C ALA A 136 -0.94 -8.32 -8.69
N ASP A 137 -1.16 -8.10 -9.98
CA ASP A 137 -1.04 -6.79 -10.62
C ASP A 137 -1.95 -5.76 -9.93
N TYR A 138 -3.19 -6.16 -9.67
CA TYR A 138 -4.15 -5.37 -8.89
C TYR A 138 -3.63 -5.05 -7.48
N CYS A 139 -3.13 -6.05 -6.73
CA CYS A 139 -2.55 -5.82 -5.41
C CYS A 139 -1.34 -4.88 -5.44
N GLU A 140 -0.53 -4.89 -6.51
CA GLU A 140 0.56 -3.93 -6.66
C GLU A 140 0.05 -2.50 -6.84
N THR A 141 -1.03 -2.29 -7.60
CA THR A 141 -1.64 -0.96 -7.72
C THR A 141 -2.17 -0.44 -6.38
N ASP A 142 -2.79 -1.30 -5.57
CA ASP A 142 -3.25 -0.93 -4.21
C ASP A 142 -2.07 -0.58 -3.29
N VAL A 143 -0.94 -1.29 -3.40
CA VAL A 143 0.29 -0.96 -2.65
C VAL A 143 0.84 0.42 -3.06
N VAL A 144 0.86 0.74 -4.35
CA VAL A 144 1.33 2.04 -4.85
C VAL A 144 0.40 3.17 -4.41
N ASN A 145 -0.91 2.98 -4.52
CA ASN A 145 -1.89 3.94 -4.01
C ASN A 145 -1.72 4.15 -2.49
N THR A 146 -1.59 3.08 -1.72
CA THR A 146 -1.37 3.14 -0.26
C THR A 146 -0.13 3.97 0.08
N TYR A 147 0.97 3.76 -0.63
CA TYR A 147 2.20 4.52 -0.40
C TYR A 147 2.06 6.00 -0.75
N ARG A 148 1.40 6.35 -1.86
CA ARG A 148 1.14 7.76 -2.21
C ARG A 148 0.18 8.45 -1.24
N VAL A 149 -0.87 7.76 -0.79
CA VAL A 149 -1.77 8.27 0.26
C VAL A 149 -0.97 8.50 1.55
N TRP A 150 -0.06 7.60 1.90
CA TRP A 150 0.83 7.79 3.05
C TRP A 150 1.75 9.01 2.90
N LEU A 151 2.36 9.23 1.74
CA LEU A 151 3.16 10.44 1.49
C LEU A 151 2.33 11.72 1.67
N ARG A 152 1.07 11.73 1.18
CA ARG A 152 0.13 12.84 1.39
C ARG A 152 -0.23 13.02 2.86
N TYR A 153 -0.44 11.93 3.58
CA TYR A 153 -0.70 11.96 5.02
C TYR A 153 0.49 12.55 5.79
N GLU A 154 1.70 12.09 5.51
CA GLU A 154 2.93 12.58 6.15
C GLU A 154 3.19 14.07 5.85
N LEU A 155 2.93 14.52 4.61
CA LEU A 155 2.97 15.93 4.25
C LEU A 155 1.92 16.74 5.05
N MET A 156 0.66 16.29 5.05
CA MET A 156 -0.45 16.97 5.74
C MET A 156 -0.19 17.17 7.24
N ARG A 157 0.42 16.17 7.90
CA ARG A 157 0.75 16.26 9.34
C ARG A 157 2.09 16.97 9.63
N GLY A 158 2.78 17.47 8.61
CA GLY A 158 4.06 18.17 8.73
C GLY A 158 5.26 17.26 9.03
N ALA A 159 5.13 15.94 8.86
CA ALA A 159 6.24 15.00 9.00
C ALA A 159 7.17 14.99 7.77
N LEU A 160 6.62 15.32 6.60
CA LEU A 160 7.40 15.62 5.38
C LEU A 160 7.31 17.11 5.04
N THR A 161 8.44 17.68 4.62
CA THR A 161 8.47 18.97 3.93
C THR A 161 7.96 18.81 2.49
N ALA A 162 7.60 19.92 1.83
CA ALA A 162 7.22 19.90 0.42
C ALA A 162 8.33 19.28 -0.46
N ASP A 163 9.58 19.70 -0.26
CA ASP A 163 10.73 19.16 -1.00
C ASP A 163 10.91 17.65 -0.79
N ALA A 164 10.77 17.19 0.46
CA ALA A 164 10.92 15.77 0.79
C ALA A 164 9.76 14.93 0.22
N PHE A 165 8.54 15.47 0.23
CA PHE A 165 7.39 14.87 -0.43
C PHE A 165 7.63 14.72 -1.93
N GLU A 166 8.02 15.78 -2.62
CA GLU A 166 8.28 15.74 -4.06
C GLU A 166 9.41 14.77 -4.41
N GLN A 167 10.48 14.73 -3.62
CA GLN A 167 11.58 13.80 -3.85
C GLN A 167 11.15 12.34 -3.65
N SER A 168 10.24 12.08 -2.71
CA SER A 168 9.67 10.74 -2.48
C SER A 168 8.78 10.30 -3.65
N GLU A 169 7.93 11.20 -4.16
CA GLU A 169 7.13 10.98 -5.37
C GLU A 169 8.01 10.72 -6.61
N ARG A 170 9.08 11.49 -6.77
CA ARG A 170 10.08 11.27 -7.83
C ARG A 170 10.73 9.89 -7.69
N SER A 171 11.17 9.51 -6.49
CA SER A 171 11.77 8.20 -6.27
C SER A 171 10.85 7.03 -6.64
N LEU A 172 9.56 7.13 -6.34
CA LEU A 172 8.58 6.13 -6.75
C LEU A 172 8.41 6.11 -8.28
N THR A 173 8.27 7.29 -8.89
CA THR A 173 8.05 7.44 -10.32
C THR A 173 9.23 6.85 -11.10
N ASP A 174 10.46 7.24 -10.75
CA ASP A 174 11.69 6.70 -11.36
C ASP A 174 11.79 5.18 -11.20
N PHE A 175 11.37 4.65 -10.04
CA PHE A 175 11.35 3.20 -9.79
C PHE A 175 10.38 2.46 -10.72
N ILE A 176 9.19 3.03 -10.94
CA ILE A 176 8.15 2.48 -11.81
C ILE A 176 8.57 2.59 -13.28
N ASP A 177 9.06 3.75 -13.71
CA ASP A 177 9.45 4.02 -15.09
C ASP A 177 10.55 3.08 -15.57
N ALA A 178 11.56 2.85 -14.71
CA ALA A 178 12.64 1.89 -14.97
C ALA A 178 12.17 0.44 -15.16
N ARG A 179 10.91 0.12 -14.84
CA ARG A 179 10.30 -1.22 -14.91
C ARG A 179 9.00 -1.25 -15.71
N SER A 180 8.71 -0.18 -16.44
CA SER A 180 7.44 0.01 -17.15
C SER A 180 7.21 -1.04 -18.24
N SER A 181 8.27 -1.57 -18.87
CA SER A 181 8.19 -2.65 -19.85
C SER A 181 7.62 -3.95 -19.29
N ASP A 182 7.99 -4.26 -18.04
CA ASP A 182 7.70 -5.55 -17.42
C ASP A 182 6.44 -5.49 -16.55
N ARG A 183 5.95 -4.28 -16.25
CA ARG A 183 4.83 -4.01 -15.32
C ARG A 183 3.88 -2.95 -15.87
N PRO A 184 3.20 -3.22 -17.00
CA PRO A 184 2.37 -2.23 -17.70
C PRO A 184 1.17 -1.75 -16.87
N HIS A 185 0.68 -2.55 -15.91
CA HIS A 185 -0.39 -2.14 -14.98
C HIS A 185 0.01 -0.97 -14.08
N LEU A 186 1.30 -0.70 -13.91
CA LEU A 186 1.81 0.43 -13.13
C LEU A 186 1.99 1.70 -13.97
N ALA A 187 1.82 1.64 -15.30
CA ALA A 187 1.99 2.80 -16.18
C ALA A 187 1.14 4.04 -15.79
N PRO A 188 -0.11 3.92 -15.28
CA PRO A 188 -0.85 5.08 -14.79
C PRO A 188 -0.18 5.81 -13.62
N PHE A 189 0.72 5.14 -12.89
CA PHE A 189 1.45 5.68 -11.74
C PHE A 189 2.81 6.29 -12.10
N ALA A 190 3.24 6.18 -13.36
CA ALA A 190 4.47 6.78 -13.91
C ALA A 190 4.49 8.33 -13.94
N ARG A 191 3.46 8.97 -13.39
CA ARG A 191 3.41 10.43 -13.25
C ARG A 191 3.17 10.79 -11.79
N PRO A 192 3.82 11.86 -11.29
CA PRO A 192 3.49 12.41 -9.98
C PRO A 192 2.00 12.76 -9.93
N ALA A 193 1.41 12.64 -8.75
CA ALA A 193 0.06 13.12 -8.50
C ALA A 193 -0.02 14.61 -8.84
N SER A 194 -0.71 14.98 -9.91
CA SER A 194 -1.07 16.38 -10.16
C SER A 194 -1.93 16.86 -9.01
N LEU A 195 -1.59 18.03 -8.43
CA LEU A 195 -2.50 18.69 -7.51
C LEU A 195 -3.84 18.88 -8.24
N PRO A 196 -5.00 18.67 -7.58
CA PRO A 196 -6.27 19.00 -8.19
C PRO A 196 -6.23 20.45 -8.67
N ASP A 197 -6.61 20.64 -9.93
CA ASP A 197 -6.69 21.96 -10.55
C ASP A 197 -7.58 22.85 -9.66
N GLU A 198 -7.10 24.03 -9.26
CA GLU A 198 -7.95 25.01 -8.57
C GLU A 198 -8.94 25.60 -9.58
N GLY A 199 -9.89 24.79 -10.01
CA GLY A 199 -10.85 25.09 -11.07
C GLY A 199 -12.25 25.34 -10.53
N ALA A 200 -12.60 26.63 -10.49
CA ALA A 200 -13.97 27.16 -10.53
C ALA A 200 -14.90 26.89 -9.31
N GLY A 201 -14.51 27.44 -8.15
CA GLY A 201 -15.52 27.91 -7.19
C GLY A 201 -16.26 29.13 -7.77
N SER A 202 -17.24 28.93 -8.66
CA SER A 202 -18.22 29.98 -8.95
C SER A 202 -19.09 30.17 -7.71
N THR A 203 -18.70 31.10 -6.84
CA THR A 203 -19.63 31.68 -5.87
C THR A 203 -20.68 32.46 -6.65
N SER A 204 -21.81 31.81 -6.94
CA SER A 204 -23.04 32.52 -7.26
C SER A 204 -23.70 32.84 -5.93
N ASN A 205 -23.69 34.14 -5.58
CA ASN A 205 -24.56 34.72 -4.56
C ASN A 205 -26.04 34.58 -4.97
#